data_AF-A0A6B4GUS2-F1
#
_entry.id   AF-A0A6B4GUS2-F1
#
_cell.length_a   1.000
_cell.length_b   1.000
_cell.length_c   1.000
_cell.angle_alpha   90.00
_cell.angle_beta   90.00
_cell.angle_gamma   90.00
#
_symmetry.space_group_name_H-M   'P 1'
#
loop_
_entity.id
_entity.type
_entity.pdbx_description
1 polymer ?
#
loop_
_entity_poly.entity_id
_entity_poly.type
_entity_poly.pdbx_seq_one_letter_code
_entity_poly.pdbx_strand_id
1 'polypeptide(L)'
;MRYIVAQYILIIILIIAIGYFLYLIRNKSEDYLEDYYGLSDIIINTDCKDEKSRENIKIILRAIGFSVYEVEKDFKNESNEIKEDKALEKTEHLLKEYKFKGKINEDTLRYLIRINCALMNEIFK
;
A
#
# COMPACT_ATOMS: atom_id res chain seq x y z
N MET A 1 -51.06 -19.19 -18.07
CA MET A 1 -50.17 -18.41 -18.96
C MET A 1 -49.63 -17.13 -18.35
N ARG A 2 -50.47 -16.15 -17.93
CA ARG A 2 -49.98 -14.86 -17.37
C ARG A 2 -48.95 -14.99 -16.23
N TYR A 3 -49.18 -15.90 -15.27
CA TYR A 3 -48.26 -16.15 -14.16
C TYR A 3 -46.91 -16.74 -14.60
N ILE A 4 -46.94 -17.60 -15.63
CA ILE A 4 -45.72 -18.19 -16.21
C ILE A 4 -44.89 -17.10 -16.88
N VAL A 5 -45.53 -16.21 -17.66
CA VAL A 5 -44.86 -15.06 -18.29
C VAL A 5 -44.26 -14.12 -17.22
N ALA A 6 -44.98 -13.83 -16.14
CA ALA A 6 -44.47 -13.01 -15.05
C ALA A 6 -43.27 -13.64 -14.33
N GLN A 7 -43.27 -14.97 -14.12
CA GLN A 7 -42.14 -15.69 -13.55
C GLN A 7 -40.89 -15.60 -14.43
N TYR A 8 -41.03 -15.76 -15.76
CA TYR A 8 -39.90 -15.61 -16.67
C TYR A 8 -39.34 -14.18 -16.68
N ILE A 9 -40.20 -13.16 -16.62
CA ILE A 9 -39.75 -11.76 -16.50
C ILE A 9 -38.97 -11.53 -15.21
N LEU A 10 -39.44 -12.07 -14.08
CA LEU A 10 -38.75 -11.98 -12.80
C LEU A 10 -37.39 -12.68 -12.82
N ILE A 11 -37.30 -13.84 -13.46
CA ILE A 11 -36.03 -14.57 -13.63
C ILE A 11 -35.04 -13.73 -14.45
N ILE A 12 -35.50 -13.09 -15.54
CA ILE A 12 -34.64 -12.24 -16.37
C ILE A 12 -34.15 -11.02 -15.57
N ILE A 13 -35.03 -10.36 -14.81
CA ILE A 13 -34.66 -9.24 -13.94
C ILE A 13 -33.63 -9.67 -12.89
N LEU A 14 -33.81 -10.85 -12.27
CA LEU A 14 -32.89 -11.38 -11.29
C LEU A 14 -31.50 -11.61 -11.88
N ILE A 15 -31.42 -12.20 -13.08
CA ILE A 15 -30.13 -12.43 -13.77
C ILE A 15 -29.43 -11.10 -14.06
N ILE A 16 -30.18 -10.08 -14.52
CA ILE A 16 -29.63 -8.74 -14.77
C ILE A 16 -29.14 -8.10 -13.47
N ALA A 17 -29.91 -8.20 -12.38
CA ALA A 17 -29.53 -7.66 -11.08
C ALA A 17 -28.27 -8.32 -10.52
N ILE A 18 -28.14 -9.65 -10.64
CA ILE A 18 -26.93 -10.39 -10.24
C ILE A 18 -25.74 -9.95 -11.11
N GLY A 19 -25.92 -9.84 -12.43
CA GLY A 19 -24.87 -9.36 -13.33
C GLY A 19 -24.38 -7.95 -12.97
N TYR A 20 -25.31 -7.03 -12.68
CA TYR A 20 -24.99 -5.68 -12.23
C TYR A 20 -24.29 -5.67 -10.87
N PHE A 21 -24.73 -6.50 -9.93
CA PHE A 21 -24.12 -6.63 -8.62
C PHE A 21 -22.68 -7.13 -8.70
N LEU A 22 -22.42 -8.16 -9.53
CA LEU A 22 -21.06 -8.66 -9.80
C LEU A 22 -20.18 -7.59 -10.45
N TYR A 23 -20.71 -6.82 -11.41
CA TYR A 23 -20.00 -5.70 -12.01
C TYR A 23 -19.59 -4.65 -10.98
N LEU A 24 -20.50 -4.30 -10.07
CA LEU A 24 -20.26 -3.31 -9.01
C LEU A 24 -19.19 -3.78 -8.02
N ILE A 25 -19.17 -5.07 -7.67
CA ILE A 25 -18.10 -5.66 -6.86
C ILE A 25 -16.76 -5.59 -7.59
N ARG A 26 -16.72 -5.93 -8.89
CA ARG A 26 -15.48 -5.92 -9.68
C ARG A 26 -14.86 -4.52 -9.76
N ASN A 27 -15.63 -3.50 -10.12
CA ASN A 27 -15.10 -2.14 -10.21
C ASN A 27 -14.55 -1.65 -8.87
N LYS A 28 -15.25 -1.94 -7.77
CA LYS A 28 -14.78 -1.54 -6.44
C LYS A 28 -13.45 -2.23 -6.08
N SER A 29 -13.27 -3.48 -6.48
CA SER A 29 -12.02 -4.21 -6.23
C SER A 29 -10.82 -3.69 -7.01
N GLU A 30 -11.03 -3.15 -8.21
CA GLU A 30 -9.96 -2.55 -9.02
C GLU A 30 -9.49 -1.22 -8.42
N ASP A 31 -10.41 -0.37 -7.98
CA ASP A 31 -10.08 0.89 -7.29
C ASP A 31 -9.27 0.64 -5.99
N TYR A 32 -9.64 -0.36 -5.19
CA TYR A 32 -8.89 -0.73 -3.97
C TYR A 32 -7.46 -1.25 -4.26
N LEU A 33 -7.27 -1.88 -5.42
CA LEU A 33 -5.97 -2.42 -5.82
C LEU A 33 -5.03 -1.32 -6.31
N GLU A 34 -5.54 -0.31 -7.00
CA GLU A 34 -4.76 0.86 -7.41
C GLU A 34 -4.29 1.69 -6.21
N ASP A 35 -5.14 1.81 -5.19
CA ASP A 35 -4.86 2.52 -3.93
C ASP A 35 -4.11 1.66 -2.88
N TYR A 36 -3.39 0.61 -3.29
CA TYR A 36 -2.64 -0.30 -2.41
C TYR A 36 -3.33 -0.59 -1.05
N TYR A 37 -4.62 -0.97 -1.08
CA TYR A 37 -5.43 -1.23 0.12
C TYR A 37 -5.59 -0.04 1.09
N GLY A 38 -5.62 1.19 0.58
CA GLY A 38 -5.77 2.43 1.35
C GLY A 38 -4.48 2.94 1.99
N LEU A 39 -3.33 2.29 1.74
CA LEU A 39 -2.03 2.74 2.25
C LEU A 39 -1.52 3.98 1.53
N SER A 40 -1.94 4.23 0.28
CA SER A 40 -1.43 5.37 -0.47
C SER A 40 -1.83 6.70 0.15
N ASP A 41 -3.07 6.81 0.63
CA ASP A 41 -3.58 7.98 1.35
C ASP A 41 -2.88 8.20 2.71
N ILE A 42 -2.41 7.14 3.36
CA ILE A 42 -1.75 7.20 4.67
C ILE A 42 -0.28 7.61 4.52
N ILE A 43 0.39 7.09 3.50
CA ILE A 43 1.85 7.21 3.35
C ILE A 43 2.22 8.46 2.56
N ILE A 44 1.48 8.76 1.48
CA ILE A 44 1.85 9.82 0.54
C ILE A 44 0.97 11.03 0.77
N ASN A 45 1.56 12.09 1.32
CA ASN A 45 0.88 13.33 1.61
C ASN A 45 0.91 14.26 0.39
N THR A 46 0.08 13.94 -0.62
CA THR A 46 -0.03 14.70 -1.88
C THR A 46 -1.48 14.70 -2.38
N ASP A 47 -1.89 15.80 -3.00
CA ASP A 47 -3.19 15.90 -3.69
C ASP A 47 -3.16 15.23 -5.08
N CYS A 48 -1.98 14.86 -5.57
CA CYS A 48 -1.80 14.26 -6.89
C CYS A 48 -2.11 12.75 -6.86
N LYS A 49 -3.21 12.33 -7.50
CA LYS A 49 -3.63 10.92 -7.55
C LYS A 49 -2.59 9.99 -8.21
N ASP A 50 -1.89 10.47 -9.24
CA ASP A 50 -0.86 9.67 -9.93
C ASP A 50 0.35 9.35 -9.03
N GLU A 51 0.61 10.20 -8.04
CA GLU A 51 1.65 9.98 -7.04
C GLU A 51 1.22 8.94 -5.98
N LYS A 52 -0.08 8.77 -5.76
CA LYS A 52 -0.68 7.76 -4.86
C LYS A 52 -0.85 6.38 -5.52
N SER A 53 -0.09 6.10 -6.56
CA SER A 53 -0.14 4.81 -7.24
C SER A 53 0.46 3.68 -6.40
N ARG A 54 -0.09 2.47 -6.58
CA ARG A 54 0.48 1.21 -6.08
C ARG A 54 1.98 1.05 -6.33
N GLU A 55 2.48 1.51 -7.48
CA GLU A 55 3.90 1.36 -7.81
C GLU A 55 4.77 2.23 -6.91
N ASN A 56 4.35 3.46 -6.64
CA ASN A 56 5.04 4.34 -5.71
C ASN A 56 5.05 3.79 -4.29
N ILE A 57 3.95 3.20 -3.82
CA ILE A 57 3.91 2.56 -2.50
C ILE A 57 4.86 1.37 -2.41
N LYS A 58 4.92 0.53 -3.45
CA LYS A 58 5.91 -0.56 -3.49
C LYS A 58 7.34 -0.05 -3.44
N ILE A 59 7.65 1.04 -4.14
CA ILE A 59 8.97 1.67 -4.11
C ILE A 59 9.32 2.10 -2.69
N ILE A 60 8.39 2.75 -2.00
CA ILE A 60 8.58 3.22 -0.62
C ILE A 60 8.82 2.04 0.33
N LEU A 61 7.92 1.06 0.32
CA LEU A 61 8.03 -0.11 1.20
C LEU A 61 9.32 -0.91 0.94
N ARG A 62 9.74 -1.01 -0.33
CA ARG A 62 11.00 -1.66 -0.71
C ARG A 62 12.21 -0.88 -0.20
N ALA A 63 12.24 0.44 -0.38
CA ALA A 63 13.33 1.28 0.10
C ALA A 63 13.48 1.20 1.63
N ILE A 64 12.36 1.25 2.36
CA ILE A 64 12.35 1.16 3.83
C ILE A 64 12.82 -0.21 4.29
N GLY A 65 12.24 -1.29 3.74
CA GLY A 65 12.59 -2.65 4.14
C GLY A 65 14.07 -2.96 3.90
N PHE A 66 14.61 -2.53 2.75
CA PHE A 66 16.03 -2.69 2.45
C PHE A 66 16.92 -1.86 3.38
N SER A 67 16.55 -0.61 3.64
CA SER A 67 17.32 0.27 4.55
C SER A 67 17.39 -0.28 5.96
N VAL A 68 16.25 -0.69 6.52
CA VAL A 68 16.17 -1.28 7.86
C VAL A 68 16.97 -2.57 7.94
N TYR A 69 16.84 -3.45 6.94
CA TYR A 69 17.58 -4.71 6.89
C TYR A 69 19.10 -4.49 6.90
N GLU A 70 19.60 -3.59 6.08
CA GLU A 70 21.05 -3.33 6.02
C GLU A 70 21.55 -2.62 7.28
N VAL A 71 20.80 -1.66 7.82
CA VAL A 71 21.18 -0.99 9.07
C VAL A 71 21.19 -1.95 10.24
N GLU A 72 20.20 -2.83 10.37
CA GLU A 72 20.19 -3.86 11.43
C GLU A 72 21.32 -4.87 11.24
N LYS A 73 21.74 -5.16 10.02
CA LYS A 73 22.88 -6.03 9.75
C LYS A 73 24.21 -5.37 10.12
N ASP A 74 24.40 -4.11 9.75
CA ASP A 74 25.67 -3.42 9.83
C ASP A 74 25.91 -2.73 11.18
N PHE A 75 24.83 -2.35 11.89
CA PHE A 75 24.88 -1.57 13.13
C PHE A 75 24.28 -2.30 14.35
N LYS A 76 24.31 -3.63 14.41
CA LYS A 76 23.67 -4.44 15.48
C LYS A 76 23.84 -3.91 16.91
N ASN A 77 25.02 -3.40 17.24
CA ASN A 77 25.41 -2.97 18.59
C ASN A 77 25.16 -1.48 18.88
N GLU A 78 24.69 -0.72 17.89
CA GLU A 78 24.38 0.70 18.06
C GLU A 78 23.00 0.90 18.70
N SER A 79 22.78 2.10 19.23
CA SER A 79 21.48 2.51 19.76
C SER A 79 20.42 2.58 18.66
N ASN A 80 19.17 2.35 19.03
CA ASN A 80 18.05 2.42 18.08
C ASN A 80 17.87 3.82 17.47
N GLU A 81 18.22 4.87 18.20
CA GLU A 81 18.19 6.25 17.68
C GLU A 81 19.18 6.41 16.51
N ILE A 82 20.42 5.93 16.66
CA ILE A 82 21.43 5.98 15.59
C ILE A 82 21.01 5.14 14.39
N LYS A 83 20.42 3.95 14.64
CA LYS A 83 19.91 3.08 13.56
C LYS A 83 18.78 3.75 12.80
N GLU A 84 17.86 4.42 13.49
CA GLU A 84 16.75 5.11 12.85
C GLU A 84 17.24 6.22 11.92
N ASP A 85 18.17 7.07 12.38
CA ASP A 85 18.72 8.16 11.57
C ASP A 85 19.46 7.63 10.34
N LYS A 86 20.24 6.56 10.48
CA LYS A 86 20.92 5.93 9.34
C LYS A 86 19.95 5.27 8.36
N ALA A 87 18.89 4.64 8.87
CA ALA A 87 17.85 4.05 8.04
C ALA A 87 17.10 5.14 7.27
N LEU A 88 16.90 6.31 7.88
CA LEU A 88 16.26 7.45 7.25
C LEU A 88 17.10 7.99 6.08
N GLU A 89 18.36 8.35 6.31
CA GLU A 89 19.27 8.84 5.26
C GLU A 89 19.34 7.86 4.09
N LYS A 90 19.45 6.57 4.40
CA LYS A 90 19.53 5.51 3.39
C LYS A 90 18.24 5.36 2.60
N THR A 91 17.10 5.45 3.27
CA THR A 91 15.79 5.40 2.62
C THR A 91 15.63 6.58 1.67
N GLU A 92 16.00 7.79 2.07
CA GLU A 92 15.94 8.96 1.19
C GLU A 92 16.84 8.82 -0.04
N HIS A 93 18.03 8.26 0.12
CA HIS A 93 18.92 7.97 -0.99
C HIS A 93 18.29 6.96 -1.97
N LEU A 94 17.75 5.86 -1.46
CA LEU A 94 17.10 4.83 -2.28
C LEU A 94 15.84 5.32 -2.97
N LEU A 95 15.04 6.18 -2.33
CA LEU A 95 13.86 6.79 -2.96
C LEU A 95 14.25 7.62 -4.19
N LYS A 96 15.36 8.37 -4.11
CA LYS A 96 15.92 9.10 -5.26
C LYS A 96 16.41 8.14 -6.34
N GLU A 97 17.12 7.08 -5.97
CA GLU A 97 17.62 6.05 -6.89
C GLU A 97 16.47 5.33 -7.63
N TYR A 98 15.39 5.03 -6.93
CA TYR A 98 14.19 4.40 -7.47
C TYR A 98 13.28 5.38 -8.22
N LYS A 99 13.72 6.64 -8.42
CA LYS A 99 12.99 7.68 -9.16
C LYS A 99 11.59 7.94 -8.61
N PHE A 100 11.43 7.85 -7.28
CA PHE A 100 10.18 8.23 -6.62
C PHE A 100 9.89 9.72 -6.87
N LYS A 101 8.66 10.01 -7.29
CA LYS A 101 8.24 11.36 -7.70
C LYS A 101 7.41 12.11 -6.66
N GLY A 102 6.86 11.41 -5.68
CA GLY A 102 5.99 12.00 -4.67
C GLY A 102 6.77 12.69 -3.54
N LYS A 103 6.03 13.27 -2.61
CA LYS A 103 6.56 13.81 -1.36
C LYS A 103 6.03 13.00 -0.17
N ILE A 104 6.92 12.64 0.74
CA ILE A 104 6.58 11.93 1.99
C ILE A 104 7.09 12.80 3.14
N ASN A 105 6.31 12.88 4.22
CA ASN A 105 6.76 13.55 5.42
C ASN A 105 7.84 12.70 6.13
N GLU A 106 8.90 13.34 6.63
CA GLU A 106 9.96 12.65 7.35
C GLU A 106 9.42 11.87 8.55
N ASP A 107 8.47 12.45 9.31
CA ASP A 107 7.84 11.77 10.44
C ASP A 107 7.18 10.46 10.01
N THR A 108 6.42 10.49 8.90
CA THR A 108 5.79 9.30 8.33
C THR A 108 6.84 8.25 7.97
N LEU A 109 7.97 8.68 7.39
CA LEU A 109 9.06 7.80 7.02
C LEU A 109 9.71 7.16 8.25
N ARG A 110 9.96 7.93 9.31
CA ARG A 110 10.46 7.43 10.61
C ARG A 110 9.49 6.44 11.24
N TYR A 111 8.19 6.71 11.23
CA TYR A 111 7.18 5.77 11.72
C TYR A 111 7.21 4.44 10.96
N LEU A 112 7.28 4.48 9.62
CA LEU A 112 7.35 3.28 8.81
C LEU A 112 8.65 2.49 9.04
N ILE A 113 9.78 3.18 9.25
CA ILE A 113 11.06 2.56 9.64
C ILE A 113 10.93 1.83 10.97
N ARG A 114 10.36 2.46 12.00
CA ARG A 114 10.13 1.85 13.32
C ARG A 114 9.24 0.62 13.23
N ILE A 115 8.14 0.71 12.46
CA ILE A 115 7.24 -0.42 12.21
C ILE A 115 7.99 -1.57 11.52
N ASN A 116 8.79 -1.29 10.49
CA ASN A 116 9.58 -2.31 9.80
C ASN A 116 10.59 -2.99 10.74
N CYS A 117 11.30 -2.21 11.57
CA CYS A 117 12.24 -2.74 12.55
C CYS A 117 11.54 -3.63 13.58
N ALA A 118 10.36 -3.21 14.09
CA ALA A 118 9.57 -4.01 15.01
C ALA A 118 9.10 -5.34 14.38
N LEU A 119 8.55 -5.29 13.16
CA LEU A 119 8.12 -6.48 12.42
C LEU A 119 9.29 -7.41 12.13
N MET A 120 10.44 -6.87 11.75
CA MET A 120 11.65 -7.65 11.51
C MET A 120 12.09 -8.38 12.78
N ASN A 121 12.11 -7.71 13.93
CA ASN A 121 12.43 -8.35 15.21
C ASN A 121 11.43 -9.43 15.64
N GLU A 122 10.16 -9.34 15.26
CA GLU A 122 9.17 -10.40 15.49
C GLU A 122 9.35 -11.60 14.56
N ILE A 123 9.68 -11.35 13.28
CA ILE A 123 9.84 -12.40 12.26
C ILE A 123 11.13 -13.20 12.45
N PHE A 124 12.19 -12.57 12.95
CA PHE A 124 13.51 -13.18 13.16
C PHE A 124 13.77 -13.64 14.61
N LYS A 125 12.73 -13.69 15.45
CA LYS A 125 12.76 -14.22 16.80
C LYS A 125 12.57 -15.74 16.81
#